data_AF-A0AAV0W505-F1
#
_entry.id   AF-A0AAV0W505-F1
#
_cell.length_a   1.000
_cell.length_b   1.000
_cell.length_c   1.000
_cell.angle_alpha   90.00
_cell.angle_beta   90.00
_cell.angle_gamma   90.00
#
_symmetry.space_group_name_H-M   'P 1'
#
loop_
_entity.id
_entity.type
_entity.pdbx_description
1 polymer ?
#
loop_
_entity_poly.entity_id
_entity_poly.type
_entity_poly.pdbx_seq_one_letter_code
_entity_poly.pdbx_strand_id
1 'polypeptide(L)'
;MSEWFIKKQQIMFTKIPQENEAAVKVSYVLSELIAKHSKPFTEGDFIKTCLIKTAEIICPGNLKAFQNISLTRNTVAERITELACNLSNQIKIKIPTFEYFSIACDESTDIGGTAQLAVFFRACDMEFNIFEELLEIIPMFDTTTGEDVFVSVVELLKKYDLPLEKLSSDFYSFVPTRYVEIRRFASKIISMFSSTYQCEQLFPLMNSNKSPVRSRLTDTHLNAVLKVASSNNMSPEIEKLVGEKRCQISSKKNY
;
A
#
# COMPACT_ATOMS: atom_id res chain seq x y z
N MET A 1 12.84 -51.30 0.25
CA MET A 1 11.90 -50.57 1.14
C MET A 1 12.31 -49.13 1.44
N SER A 2 13.59 -48.75 1.37
CA SER A 2 14.09 -47.41 1.74
C SER A 2 13.72 -46.29 0.76
N GLU A 3 13.78 -46.51 -0.55
CA GLU A 3 13.51 -45.44 -1.56
C GLU A 3 12.07 -44.92 -1.55
N TRP A 4 11.09 -45.78 -1.25
CA TRP A 4 9.69 -45.38 -1.13
C TRP A 4 9.45 -44.47 0.07
N PHE A 5 10.08 -44.77 1.21
CA PHE A 5 10.03 -43.93 2.41
C PHE A 5 10.71 -42.58 2.19
N ILE A 6 11.86 -42.55 1.50
CA ILE A 6 12.58 -41.31 1.19
C ILE A 6 11.77 -40.42 0.23
N LYS A 7 11.20 -40.98 -0.86
CA LYS A 7 10.32 -40.22 -1.77
C LYS A 7 9.08 -39.67 -1.05
N LYS A 8 8.47 -40.47 -0.16
CA LYS A 8 7.30 -40.05 0.62
C LYS A 8 7.64 -38.94 1.61
N GLN A 9 8.81 -39.00 2.24
CA GLN A 9 9.32 -37.92 3.09
C GLN A 9 9.63 -36.66 2.28
N GLN A 10 10.32 -36.76 1.14
CA GLN A 10 10.59 -35.61 0.26
C GLN A 10 9.31 -34.91 -0.22
N ILE A 11 8.30 -35.67 -0.64
CA ILE A 11 7.00 -35.13 -1.07
C ILE A 11 6.27 -34.44 0.10
N MET A 12 6.36 -35.00 1.32
CA MET A 12 5.83 -34.36 2.53
C MET A 12 6.54 -33.03 2.83
N PHE A 13 7.87 -33.02 2.73
CA PHE A 13 8.70 -31.85 3.00
C PHE A 13 8.58 -30.76 1.93
N THR A 14 8.19 -31.07 0.70
CA THR A 14 7.88 -30.04 -0.33
C THR A 14 6.45 -29.54 -0.24
N LYS A 15 5.50 -30.37 0.21
CA LYS A 15 4.08 -30.02 0.29
C LYS A 15 3.76 -29.09 1.47
N ILE A 16 4.39 -29.28 2.62
CA ILE A 16 4.16 -28.45 3.83
C ILE A 16 4.63 -26.98 3.64
N PRO A 17 5.79 -26.68 3.04
CA PRO A 17 6.19 -25.31 2.71
C PRO A 17 5.25 -24.63 1.72
N GLN A 18 4.77 -25.39 0.72
CA GLN A 18 3.90 -24.87 -0.35
C GLN A 18 2.48 -24.57 0.14
N GLU A 19 1.94 -25.40 1.05
CA GLU A 19 0.66 -25.14 1.73
C GLU A 19 0.74 -23.94 2.68
N ASN A 20 1.87 -23.77 3.40
CA ASN A 20 2.10 -22.58 4.23
C ASN A 20 2.28 -21.31 3.38
N GLU A 21 2.93 -21.41 2.23
CA GLU A 21 3.10 -20.30 1.29
C GLU A 21 1.76 -19.83 0.72
N ALA A 22 0.90 -20.76 0.30
CA ALA A 22 -0.45 -20.46 -0.15
C ALA A 22 -1.28 -19.78 0.95
N ALA A 23 -1.19 -20.25 2.20
CA ALA A 23 -1.90 -19.65 3.33
C ALA A 23 -1.42 -18.20 3.63
N VAL A 24 -0.11 -17.94 3.54
CA VAL A 24 0.46 -16.59 3.70
C VAL A 24 0.02 -15.68 2.54
N LYS A 25 0.04 -16.17 1.30
CA LYS A 25 -0.45 -15.41 0.14
C LYS A 25 -1.92 -15.04 0.29
N VAL A 26 -2.77 -15.99 0.67
CA VAL A 26 -4.20 -15.72 0.91
C VAL A 26 -4.39 -14.71 2.05
N SER A 27 -3.57 -14.77 3.11
CA SER A 27 -3.57 -13.77 4.19
C SER A 27 -3.31 -12.35 3.68
N TYR A 28 -2.33 -12.15 2.80
CA TYR A 28 -2.08 -10.84 2.16
C TYR A 28 -3.24 -10.40 1.27
N VAL A 29 -3.73 -11.28 0.38
CA VAL A 29 -4.83 -10.95 -0.56
C VAL A 29 -6.09 -10.52 0.20
N LEU A 30 -6.47 -11.25 1.25
CA LEU A 30 -7.63 -10.88 2.05
C LEU A 30 -7.40 -9.60 2.86
N SER A 31 -6.19 -9.37 3.37
CA SER A 31 -5.83 -8.13 4.07
C SER A 31 -5.88 -6.91 3.13
N GLU A 32 -5.42 -7.06 1.88
CA GLU A 32 -5.54 -6.04 0.84
C GLU A 32 -7.01 -5.72 0.54
N LEU A 33 -7.87 -6.75 0.40
CA LEU A 33 -9.30 -6.56 0.19
C LEU A 33 -9.97 -5.84 1.36
N ILE A 34 -9.63 -6.20 2.60
CA ILE A 34 -10.10 -5.50 3.82
C ILE A 34 -9.72 -4.02 3.76
N ALA A 35 -8.48 -3.70 3.40
CA ALA A 35 -8.01 -2.31 3.29
C ALA A 35 -8.73 -1.55 2.18
N LYS A 36 -8.79 -2.10 0.96
CA LYS A 36 -9.43 -1.47 -0.21
C LYS A 36 -10.90 -1.14 0.00
N HIS A 37 -11.62 -1.99 0.73
CA HIS A 37 -13.02 -1.76 1.06
C HIS A 37 -13.21 -0.98 2.37
N SER A 38 -12.13 -0.44 2.93
CA SER A 38 -12.12 0.26 4.20
C SER A 38 -12.91 -0.50 5.26
N LYS A 39 -12.55 -1.78 5.51
CA LYS A 39 -13.15 -2.64 6.54
C LYS A 39 -12.28 -2.71 7.81
N PRO A 40 -12.84 -2.96 9.01
CA PRO A 40 -12.07 -2.99 10.23
C PRO A 40 -11.06 -4.14 10.21
N PHE A 41 -9.93 -4.03 10.91
CA PHE A 41 -8.96 -5.14 10.98
C PHE A 41 -9.54 -6.42 11.61
N THR A 42 -10.53 -6.25 12.50
CA THR A 42 -11.26 -7.37 13.11
C THR A 42 -12.15 -8.13 12.11
N GLU A 43 -12.40 -7.58 10.92
CA GLU A 43 -13.11 -8.27 9.84
C GLU A 43 -12.38 -9.56 9.42
N GLY A 44 -11.06 -9.62 9.60
CA GLY A 44 -10.27 -10.82 9.33
C GLY A 44 -10.71 -12.04 10.16
N ASP A 45 -11.11 -11.84 11.42
CA ASP A 45 -11.59 -12.92 12.30
C ASP A 45 -12.94 -13.48 11.80
N PHE A 46 -13.83 -12.60 11.34
CA PHE A 46 -15.10 -12.98 10.74
C PHE A 46 -14.92 -13.72 9.42
N ILE A 47 -14.09 -13.17 8.51
CA ILE A 47 -13.76 -13.81 7.22
C ILE A 47 -13.16 -15.20 7.45
N LYS A 48 -12.24 -15.35 8.41
CA LYS A 48 -11.67 -16.66 8.76
C LYS A 48 -12.75 -17.64 9.22
N THR A 49 -13.69 -17.19 10.03
CA THR A 49 -14.83 -18.01 10.49
C THR A 49 -15.69 -18.47 9.31
N CYS A 50 -16.01 -17.58 8.38
CA CYS A 50 -16.75 -17.91 7.16
C CYS A 50 -16.02 -18.95 6.30
N LEU A 51 -14.72 -18.78 6.09
CA LEU A 51 -13.89 -19.69 5.30
C LEU A 51 -13.85 -21.10 5.92
N ILE A 52 -13.64 -21.20 7.24
CA ILE A 52 -13.60 -22.48 7.96
C ILE A 52 -14.96 -23.19 7.89
N LYS A 53 -16.06 -22.50 8.21
CA LYS A 53 -17.42 -23.09 8.15
C LYS A 53 -17.78 -23.57 6.73
N THR A 54 -17.36 -22.83 5.72
CA THR A 54 -17.58 -23.22 4.31
C THR A 54 -16.77 -24.48 3.97
N ALA A 55 -15.49 -24.53 4.37
CA ALA A 55 -14.61 -25.66 4.11
C ALA A 55 -15.07 -26.94 4.82
N GLU A 56 -15.63 -26.84 6.04
CA GLU A 56 -16.21 -27.99 6.77
C GLU A 56 -17.31 -28.70 5.98
N ILE A 57 -18.11 -27.95 5.21
CA ILE A 57 -19.25 -28.47 4.46
C ILE A 57 -18.82 -28.92 3.06
N ILE A 58 -18.05 -28.09 2.34
CA ILE A 58 -17.77 -28.30 0.90
C ILE A 58 -16.52 -29.16 0.68
N CYS A 59 -15.47 -28.98 1.49
CA CYS A 59 -14.18 -29.62 1.26
C CYS A 59 -13.44 -29.97 2.58
N PRO A 60 -14.03 -30.83 3.43
CA PRO A 60 -13.50 -31.11 4.77
C PRO A 60 -12.08 -31.69 4.77
N GLY A 61 -11.69 -32.38 3.68
CA GLY A 61 -10.33 -32.88 3.49
C GLY A 61 -9.23 -31.81 3.49
N ASN A 62 -9.58 -30.55 3.19
CA ASN A 62 -8.65 -29.42 3.12
C ASN A 62 -8.78 -28.44 4.30
N LEU A 63 -9.55 -28.77 5.34
CA LEU A 63 -9.86 -27.86 6.45
C LEU A 63 -8.61 -27.24 7.10
N LYS A 64 -7.55 -28.04 7.27
CA LYS A 64 -6.27 -27.58 7.84
C LYS A 64 -5.65 -26.43 7.06
N ALA A 65 -5.77 -26.42 5.73
CA ALA A 65 -5.23 -25.35 4.89
C ALA A 65 -5.92 -24.01 5.19
N PHE A 66 -7.24 -24.01 5.41
CA PHE A 66 -7.99 -22.81 5.78
C PHE A 66 -7.70 -22.36 7.23
N GLN A 67 -7.53 -23.31 8.15
CA GLN A 67 -7.17 -23.00 9.55
C GLN A 67 -5.80 -22.31 9.66
N ASN A 68 -4.85 -22.68 8.79
CA ASN A 68 -3.51 -22.12 8.74
C ASN A 68 -3.46 -20.68 8.18
N ILE A 69 -4.54 -20.17 7.58
CA ILE A 69 -4.61 -18.79 7.12
C ILE A 69 -4.68 -17.86 8.35
N SER A 70 -3.67 -17.03 8.55
CA SER A 70 -3.63 -16.06 9.65
C SER A 70 -4.35 -14.77 9.25
N LEU A 71 -5.46 -14.46 9.94
CA LEU A 71 -6.29 -13.27 9.71
C LEU A 71 -6.72 -12.60 11.03
N THR A 72 -5.95 -12.81 12.09
CA THR A 72 -6.21 -12.08 13.34
C THR A 72 -6.09 -10.58 13.09
N ARG A 73 -6.78 -9.76 13.88
CA ARG A 73 -6.65 -8.30 13.84
C ARG A 73 -5.21 -7.81 13.68
N ASN A 74 -4.27 -8.37 14.46
CA ASN A 74 -2.86 -7.96 14.44
C ASN A 74 -2.17 -8.40 13.16
N THR A 75 -2.46 -9.61 12.67
CA THR A 75 -1.94 -10.08 11.39
C THR A 75 -2.43 -9.19 10.26
N VAL A 76 -3.72 -8.89 10.19
CA VAL A 76 -4.29 -8.01 9.16
C VAL A 76 -3.60 -6.64 9.17
N ALA A 77 -3.42 -6.04 10.35
CA ALA A 77 -2.72 -4.77 10.50
C ALA A 77 -1.26 -4.84 10.02
N GLU A 78 -0.52 -5.90 10.39
CA GLU A 78 0.85 -6.13 9.94
C GLU A 78 0.92 -6.27 8.41
N ARG A 79 0.05 -7.11 7.82
CA ARG A 79 0.00 -7.33 6.36
C ARG A 79 -0.28 -6.04 5.61
N ILE A 80 -1.25 -5.25 6.06
CA ILE A 80 -1.57 -3.95 5.44
C ILE A 80 -0.38 -2.99 5.54
N THR A 81 0.33 -2.98 6.66
CA THR A 81 1.55 -2.16 6.85
C THR A 81 2.66 -2.59 5.89
N GLU A 82 2.86 -3.89 5.70
CA GLU A 82 3.84 -4.44 4.76
C GLU A 82 3.48 -4.11 3.30
N LEU A 83 2.20 -4.22 2.94
CA LEU A 83 1.70 -3.84 1.61
C LEU A 83 1.94 -2.34 1.35
N ALA A 84 1.60 -1.47 2.32
CA ALA A 84 1.84 -0.03 2.22
C ALA A 84 3.34 0.31 2.08
N CYS A 85 4.21 -0.37 2.83
CA CYS A 85 5.66 -0.22 2.73
C CYS A 85 6.16 -0.63 1.34
N ASN A 86 5.67 -1.74 0.79
CA ASN A 86 6.00 -2.18 -0.55
C ASN A 86 5.60 -1.13 -1.61
N LEU A 87 4.39 -0.58 -1.52
CA LEU A 87 3.94 0.51 -2.40
C LEU A 87 4.86 1.73 -2.31
N SER A 88 5.20 2.19 -1.09
CA SER A 88 6.12 3.31 -0.91
C SER A 88 7.49 3.06 -1.52
N ASN A 89 8.02 1.84 -1.41
CA ASN A 89 9.28 1.46 -2.05
C ASN A 89 9.17 1.46 -3.58
N GLN A 90 8.06 0.98 -4.15
CA GLN A 90 7.83 1.05 -5.60
C GLN A 90 7.77 2.51 -6.08
N ILE A 91 7.12 3.41 -5.35
CA ILE A 91 7.11 4.85 -5.66
C ILE A 91 8.54 5.39 -5.68
N LYS A 92 9.35 5.11 -4.66
CA LYS A 92 10.76 5.54 -4.59
C LYS A 92 11.58 5.06 -5.78
N ILE A 93 11.34 3.84 -6.25
CA ILE A 93 12.02 3.29 -7.44
C ILE A 93 11.57 4.00 -8.72
N LYS A 94 10.30 4.39 -8.82
CA LYS A 94 9.76 5.10 -9.99
C LYS A 94 10.15 6.58 -10.03
N ILE A 95 10.26 7.26 -8.89
CA ILE A 95 10.55 8.70 -8.80
C ILE A 95 11.69 9.17 -9.72
N PRO A 96 12.87 8.52 -9.75
CA PRO A 96 13.98 8.93 -10.61
C PRO A 96 13.66 8.90 -12.11
N THR A 97 12.70 8.06 -12.53
CA THR A 97 12.30 7.90 -13.93
C THR A 97 11.47 9.07 -14.44
N PHE A 98 10.88 9.87 -13.54
CA PHE A 98 10.08 11.02 -13.91
C PHE A 98 10.95 12.26 -14.09
N GLU A 99 10.70 12.98 -15.18
CA GLU A 99 11.38 14.25 -15.46
C GLU A 99 10.80 15.38 -14.62
N TYR A 100 9.48 15.35 -14.38
CA TYR A 100 8.74 16.33 -13.59
C TYR A 100 7.68 15.67 -12.73
N PHE A 101 7.37 16.33 -11.62
CA PHE A 101 6.24 15.98 -10.78
C PHE A 101 5.57 17.23 -10.22
N SER A 102 4.36 17.05 -9.68
CA SER A 102 3.77 18.00 -8.76
C SER A 102 3.28 17.28 -7.51
N ILE A 103 3.00 18.10 -6.50
CA ILE A 103 2.41 17.67 -5.24
C ILE A 103 1.07 18.39 -5.08
N ALA A 104 0.04 17.65 -4.69
CA ALA A 104 -1.17 18.23 -4.14
C ALA A 104 -1.24 17.89 -2.67
N CYS A 105 -1.57 18.87 -1.86
CA CYS A 105 -1.83 18.70 -0.45
C CYS A 105 -3.28 19.04 -0.19
N ASP A 106 -3.93 18.27 0.65
CA ASP A 106 -5.25 18.62 1.15
C ASP A 106 -5.38 18.24 2.61
N GLU A 107 -6.05 19.10 3.36
CA GLU A 107 -6.26 18.96 4.79
C GLU A 107 -7.66 18.42 5.03
N SER A 108 -7.77 17.37 5.84
CA SER A 108 -9.06 16.99 6.42
C SER A 108 -8.89 16.71 7.89
N THR A 109 -9.92 17.04 8.66
CA THR A 109 -9.99 16.71 10.08
C THR A 109 -10.46 15.28 10.27
N ASP A 110 -9.87 14.58 11.22
CA ASP A 110 -10.39 13.29 11.65
C ASP A 110 -11.45 13.43 12.75
N ILE A 111 -12.08 12.30 13.13
CA ILE A 111 -13.11 12.30 14.18
C ILE A 111 -12.60 12.71 15.57
N GLY A 112 -11.27 12.68 15.78
CA GLY A 112 -10.61 13.07 17.01
C GLY A 112 -10.27 14.57 17.05
N GLY A 113 -10.57 15.29 15.97
CA GLY A 113 -10.25 16.71 15.82
C GLY A 113 -8.80 16.96 15.42
N THR A 114 -8.01 15.93 15.15
CA THR A 114 -6.64 16.09 14.63
C THR A 114 -6.71 16.28 13.13
N ALA A 115 -6.11 17.36 12.63
CA ALA A 115 -6.01 17.59 11.20
C ALA A 115 -5.02 16.60 10.57
N GLN A 116 -5.34 16.12 9.38
CA GLN A 116 -4.58 15.13 8.62
C GLN A 116 -4.28 15.73 7.26
N LEU A 117 -3.00 15.89 6.95
CA LEU A 117 -2.52 16.39 5.67
C LEU A 117 -2.30 15.22 4.72
N ALA A 118 -3.16 15.09 3.71
CA ALA A 118 -2.97 14.14 2.63
C ALA A 118 -2.08 14.75 1.55
N VAL A 119 -0.96 14.09 1.25
CA VAL A 119 0.00 14.56 0.24
C VAL A 119 0.04 13.58 -0.93
N PHE A 120 -0.41 14.03 -2.10
CA PHE A 120 -0.42 13.27 -3.33
C PHE A 120 0.73 13.64 -4.25
N PHE A 121 1.28 12.65 -4.92
CA PHE A 121 2.29 12.80 -5.97
C PHE A 121 1.66 12.54 -7.32
N ARG A 122 1.98 13.41 -8.28
CA ARG A 122 1.59 13.24 -9.67
C ARG A 122 2.78 13.50 -10.57
N ALA A 123 3.03 12.58 -11.49
CA ALA A 123 4.08 12.68 -12.48
C ALA A 123 3.62 12.06 -13.81
N CYS A 124 4.40 12.27 -14.87
CA CYS A 124 4.20 11.55 -16.12
C CYS A 124 5.52 10.95 -16.63
N ASP A 125 5.43 9.76 -17.20
CA ASP A 125 6.57 9.12 -17.86
C ASP A 125 6.84 9.73 -19.26
N MET A 126 7.85 9.20 -19.96
CA MET A 126 8.24 9.68 -21.28
C MET A 126 7.20 9.40 -22.37
N GLU A 127 6.30 8.45 -22.09
CA GLU A 127 5.17 8.06 -22.92
C GLU A 127 3.89 8.87 -22.58
N PHE A 128 3.99 9.85 -21.68
CA PHE A 128 2.89 10.68 -21.17
C PHE A 128 1.81 9.91 -20.39
N ASN A 129 2.12 8.73 -19.87
CA ASN A 129 1.23 8.07 -18.92
C ASN A 129 1.27 8.81 -17.59
N ILE A 130 0.09 9.13 -17.07
CA ILE A 130 -0.04 9.80 -15.78
C ILE A 130 0.14 8.76 -14.68
N PHE A 131 1.01 9.08 -13.74
CA PHE A 131 1.21 8.34 -12.52
C PHE A 131 0.82 9.24 -11.35
N GLU A 132 -0.25 8.86 -10.65
CA GLU A 132 -0.80 9.61 -9.53
C GLU A 132 -1.02 8.67 -8.35
N GLU A 133 -0.42 8.98 -7.21
CA GLU A 133 -0.44 8.14 -6.01
C GLU A 133 -0.37 8.98 -4.74
N LEU A 134 -1.04 8.53 -3.68
CA LEU A 134 -0.89 9.12 -2.33
C LEU A 134 0.53 8.85 -1.85
N LEU A 135 1.29 9.86 -1.42
CA LEU A 135 2.59 9.67 -0.76
C LEU A 135 2.41 9.30 0.70
N GLU A 136 1.72 10.13 1.47
CA GLU A 136 1.56 9.95 2.90
C GLU A 136 0.40 10.78 3.44
N ILE A 137 -0.17 10.29 4.55
CA ILE A 137 -1.06 11.03 5.43
C ILE A 137 -0.26 11.45 6.65
N ILE A 138 -0.12 12.76 6.85
CA ILE A 138 0.69 13.33 7.92
C ILE A 138 -0.26 13.91 8.98
N PRO A 139 -0.26 13.39 10.22
CA PRO A 139 -1.04 13.98 11.31
C PRO A 139 -0.43 15.33 11.72
N MET A 140 -1.29 16.33 11.88
CA MET A 140 -0.94 17.69 12.30
C MET A 140 -1.41 17.87 13.75
N PHE A 141 -0.48 17.74 14.71
CA PHE A 141 -0.83 17.60 16.13
C PHE A 141 -1.18 18.91 16.86
N ASP A 142 -0.77 20.07 16.34
CA ASP A 142 -0.93 21.36 17.01
C ASP A 142 -1.71 22.37 16.16
N THR A 143 -1.08 22.90 15.12
CA THR A 143 -1.64 23.90 14.21
C THR A 143 -1.55 23.44 12.75
N THR A 144 -2.40 24.00 11.90
CA THR A 144 -2.37 23.81 10.44
C THR A 144 -2.13 25.15 9.74
N THR A 145 -1.11 25.88 10.19
CA THR A 145 -0.69 27.08 9.48
C THR A 145 -0.03 26.69 8.15
N GLY A 146 0.06 27.65 7.23
CA GLY A 146 0.81 27.43 5.98
C GLY A 146 2.28 27.05 6.21
N GLU A 147 2.88 27.49 7.32
CA GLU A 147 4.24 27.12 7.71
C GLU A 147 4.32 25.64 8.13
N ASP A 148 3.39 25.17 8.97
CA ASP A 148 3.35 23.77 9.43
C ASP A 148 3.17 22.80 8.24
N VAL A 149 2.27 23.16 7.32
CA VAL A 149 2.04 22.41 6.07
C VAL A 149 3.30 22.41 5.21
N PHE A 150 3.94 23.57 5.03
CA PHE A 150 5.17 23.68 4.23
C PHE A 150 6.30 22.81 4.81
N VAL A 151 6.53 22.87 6.12
CA VAL A 151 7.55 22.06 6.81
C VAL A 151 7.27 20.57 6.60
N SER A 152 6.04 20.13 6.84
CA SER A 152 5.62 18.73 6.68
C SER A 152 5.85 18.22 5.26
N VAL A 153 5.50 19.03 4.25
CA VAL A 153 5.71 18.68 2.84
C VAL A 153 7.21 18.62 2.52
N VAL A 154 8.02 19.58 2.96
CA VAL A 154 9.47 19.58 2.71
C VAL A 154 10.16 18.37 3.36
N GLU A 155 9.76 18.00 4.57
CA GLU A 155 10.25 16.78 5.22
C GLU A 155 9.86 15.52 4.45
N LEU A 156 8.63 15.45 3.95
CA LEU A 156 8.17 14.36 3.11
C LEU A 156 8.96 14.27 1.79
N LEU A 157 9.20 15.40 1.13
CA LEU A 157 10.00 15.46 -0.10
C LEU A 157 11.41 14.93 0.15
N LYS A 158 12.04 15.30 1.27
CA LYS A 158 13.33 14.73 1.69
C LYS A 158 13.25 13.23 1.95
N LYS A 159 12.20 12.75 2.62
CA LYS A 159 12.00 11.31 2.91
C LYS A 159 11.90 10.46 1.64
N TYR A 160 11.38 11.02 0.55
CA TYR A 160 11.23 10.35 -0.74
C TYR A 160 12.34 10.70 -1.76
N ASP A 161 13.38 11.43 -1.34
CA ASP A 161 14.48 11.89 -2.19
C ASP A 161 13.97 12.64 -3.45
N LEU A 162 12.89 13.41 -3.28
CA LEU A 162 12.24 14.16 -4.35
C LEU A 162 12.98 15.49 -4.59
N PRO A 163 13.60 15.68 -5.77
CA PRO A 163 14.37 16.88 -6.04
C PRO A 163 13.42 18.06 -6.32
N LEU A 164 13.54 19.13 -5.52
CA LEU A 164 12.70 20.33 -5.62
C LEU A 164 12.75 21.00 -7.00
N GLU A 165 13.87 20.86 -7.71
CA GLU A 165 14.06 21.39 -9.07
C GLU A 165 13.17 20.73 -10.14
N LYS A 166 12.59 19.55 -9.85
CA LYS A 166 11.65 18.86 -10.73
C LYS A 166 10.18 19.19 -10.45
N LEU A 167 9.88 20.05 -9.46
CA LEU A 167 8.53 20.56 -9.26
C LEU A 167 8.14 21.49 -10.43
N SER A 168 7.04 21.12 -11.07
CA SER A 168 6.57 21.71 -12.31
C SER A 168 5.95 23.11 -12.20
N SER A 169 6.19 23.93 -13.24
CA SER A 169 5.22 24.90 -13.78
C SER A 169 5.36 25.07 -15.31
N ASP A 170 4.20 25.02 -15.97
CA ASP A 170 3.76 25.65 -17.23
C ASP A 170 3.77 24.92 -18.59
N PHE A 171 2.85 25.44 -19.42
CA PHE A 171 1.86 25.06 -20.45
C PHE A 171 2.02 24.03 -21.63
N TYR A 172 3.17 23.55 -22.11
CA TYR A 172 3.27 23.01 -23.51
C TYR A 172 3.54 21.51 -23.71
N SER A 173 2.54 20.68 -23.42
CA SER A 173 2.55 19.24 -23.73
C SER A 173 2.45 18.79 -25.17
N PHE A 174 2.70 19.72 -26.09
CA PHE A 174 2.29 19.59 -27.48
C PHE A 174 3.45 19.66 -28.46
N VAL A 175 4.69 19.39 -28.03
CA VAL A 175 5.86 19.59 -28.89
C VAL A 175 6.59 18.29 -29.27
N PRO A 176 6.90 18.10 -30.58
CA PRO A 176 7.48 16.85 -31.11
C PRO A 176 8.79 16.39 -30.45
N THR A 177 9.06 15.09 -30.59
CA THR A 177 10.19 14.33 -29.99
C THR A 177 11.57 14.98 -30.16
N ARG A 178 11.77 15.70 -31.27
CA ARG A 178 13.01 16.41 -31.59
C ARG A 178 13.28 17.68 -30.75
N TYR A 179 12.30 18.12 -29.97
CA TYR A 179 12.37 19.35 -29.18
C TYR A 179 12.36 19.02 -27.69
N VAL A 180 13.52 18.60 -27.19
CA VAL A 180 13.71 18.14 -25.81
C VAL A 180 13.24 19.17 -24.79
N GLU A 181 13.60 20.46 -24.98
CA GLU A 181 13.24 21.54 -24.04
C GLU A 181 11.74 21.85 -23.96
N ILE A 182 10.92 21.42 -24.92
CA ILE A 182 9.47 21.68 -24.87
C ILE A 182 8.66 20.47 -24.38
N ARG A 183 9.13 19.23 -24.63
CA ARG A 183 8.64 18.06 -23.86
C ARG A 183 8.98 18.17 -22.38
N ARG A 184 10.11 18.80 -22.08
CA ARG A 184 10.48 19.16 -20.73
C ARG A 184 9.45 20.09 -20.05
N PHE A 185 8.83 20.99 -20.80
CA PHE A 185 7.77 21.88 -20.32
C PHE A 185 6.37 21.20 -20.35
N ALA A 186 6.11 20.29 -21.28
CA ALA A 186 4.94 19.41 -21.32
C ALA A 186 4.64 18.67 -20.03
N SER A 187 5.67 17.93 -19.61
CA SER A 187 5.65 17.07 -18.46
C SER A 187 5.43 17.89 -17.19
N LYS A 188 5.81 19.17 -17.21
CA LYS A 188 5.43 20.12 -16.18
C LYS A 188 3.90 20.22 -16.09
N ILE A 189 3.17 20.76 -17.07
CA ILE A 189 1.69 20.86 -16.98
C ILE A 189 0.98 19.56 -16.59
N ILE A 190 1.30 18.45 -17.25
CA ILE A 190 0.59 17.19 -17.02
C ILE A 190 0.79 16.72 -15.58
N SER A 191 1.98 16.99 -15.02
CA SER A 191 2.26 16.68 -13.64
C SER A 191 1.46 17.53 -12.65
N MET A 192 0.91 18.70 -13.04
CA MET A 192 0.09 19.53 -12.15
C MET A 192 -1.29 18.89 -11.89
N PHE A 193 -1.77 18.97 -10.65
CA PHE A 193 -3.12 18.52 -10.28
C PHE A 193 -4.18 19.49 -10.83
N SER A 194 -5.10 18.99 -11.65
CA SER A 194 -6.19 19.80 -12.23
C SER A 194 -7.39 19.99 -11.30
N SER A 195 -7.43 19.28 -10.16
CA SER A 195 -8.52 19.31 -9.17
C SER A 195 -8.12 18.64 -7.85
N THR A 196 -8.92 18.84 -6.80
CA THR A 196 -8.86 18.10 -5.53
C THR A 196 -9.58 16.75 -5.57
N TYR A 197 -9.93 16.22 -6.74
CA TYR A 197 -10.71 14.98 -6.89
C TYR A 197 -10.11 13.78 -6.13
N GLN A 198 -8.78 13.63 -6.11
CA GLN A 198 -8.15 12.57 -5.33
C GLN A 198 -8.40 12.71 -3.84
N CYS A 199 -8.41 13.95 -3.35
CA CYS A 199 -8.74 14.27 -1.97
C CYS A 199 -10.22 13.98 -1.70
N GLU A 200 -11.12 14.36 -2.62
CA GLU A 200 -12.56 14.05 -2.53
C GLU A 200 -12.85 12.55 -2.51
N GLN A 201 -12.07 11.72 -3.20
CA GLN A 201 -12.19 10.26 -3.14
C GLN A 201 -11.55 9.65 -1.89
N LEU A 202 -10.51 10.29 -1.35
CA LEU A 202 -9.80 9.83 -0.16
C LEU A 202 -10.54 10.17 1.15
N PHE A 203 -11.22 11.32 1.23
CA PHE A 203 -11.88 11.75 2.47
C PHE A 203 -13.02 10.83 2.94
N PRO A 204 -13.89 10.29 2.08
CA PRO A 204 -14.87 9.28 2.47
C PRO A 204 -14.21 8.01 3.03
N LEU A 205 -13.07 7.59 2.44
CA LEU A 205 -12.30 6.46 2.94
C LEU A 205 -11.72 6.78 4.32
N MET A 206 -11.17 7.97 4.53
CA MET A 206 -10.65 8.40 5.83
C MET A 206 -11.73 8.42 6.91
N ASN A 207 -12.88 9.04 6.62
CA ASN A 207 -14.04 9.10 7.53
C ASN A 207 -14.57 7.70 7.87
N SER A 208 -14.61 6.79 6.88
CA SER A 208 -15.01 5.40 7.08
C SER A 208 -14.02 4.61 7.95
N ASN A 209 -12.72 4.90 7.81
CA ASN A 209 -11.66 4.21 8.55
C ASN A 209 -11.47 4.72 9.99
N LYS A 210 -11.87 5.96 10.29
CA LYS A 210 -11.84 6.54 11.65
C LYS A 210 -13.21 6.59 12.33
N SER A 211 -14.25 5.85 11.90
CA SER A 211 -15.56 5.86 12.58
C SER A 211 -15.51 5.41 14.06
N PRO A 212 -16.50 5.80 14.92
CA PRO A 212 -16.50 5.49 16.36
C PRO A 212 -16.36 4.01 16.72
N VAL A 213 -16.72 3.11 15.80
CA VAL A 213 -16.62 1.65 15.93
C VAL A 213 -15.15 1.16 15.84
N ARG A 214 -14.20 2.02 15.45
CA ARG A 214 -12.77 1.71 15.21
C ARG A 214 -11.78 2.45 16.10
N SER A 215 -12.16 2.71 17.34
CA SER A 215 -11.48 3.52 18.36
C SER A 215 -10.02 3.17 18.76
N ARG A 216 -9.27 2.39 17.98
CA ARG A 216 -7.90 1.95 18.28
C ARG A 216 -6.94 1.91 17.07
N LEU A 217 -7.20 2.66 16.01
CA LEU A 217 -6.25 2.84 14.90
C LEU A 217 -5.25 3.95 15.25
N THR A 218 -3.94 3.67 15.13
CA THR A 218 -2.90 4.71 15.18
C THR A 218 -2.78 5.40 13.83
N ASP A 219 -2.17 6.59 13.77
CA ASP A 219 -1.99 7.31 12.50
C ASP A 219 -1.13 6.53 11.49
N THR A 220 -0.18 5.74 11.97
CA THR A 220 0.59 4.81 11.13
C THR A 220 -0.28 3.75 10.46
N HIS A 221 -1.24 3.17 11.18
CA HIS A 221 -2.18 2.20 10.61
C HIS A 221 -3.17 2.87 9.66
N LEU A 222 -3.61 4.09 9.96
CA LEU A 222 -4.48 4.87 9.08
C LEU A 222 -3.78 5.15 7.74
N ASN A 223 -2.55 5.66 7.79
CA ASN A 223 -1.72 5.92 6.62
C ASN A 223 -1.55 4.64 5.78
N ALA A 224 -1.24 3.50 6.42
CA ALA A 224 -1.11 2.23 5.71
C ALA A 224 -2.40 1.77 5.00
N VAL A 225 -3.55 1.88 5.66
CA VAL A 225 -4.85 1.53 5.05
C VAL A 225 -5.17 2.45 3.87
N LEU A 226 -5.03 3.76 4.05
CA LEU A 226 -5.35 4.74 3.02
C LEU A 226 -4.40 4.61 1.82
N LYS A 227 -3.12 4.34 2.04
CA LYS A 227 -2.14 4.05 0.99
C LYS A 227 -2.54 2.84 0.13
N VAL A 228 -2.93 1.74 0.76
CA VAL A 228 -3.36 0.53 0.03
C VAL A 228 -4.71 0.76 -0.67
N ALA A 229 -5.65 1.45 -0.01
CA ALA A 229 -6.99 1.68 -0.54
C ALA A 229 -7.03 2.67 -1.71
N SER A 230 -6.15 3.66 -1.72
CA SER A 230 -6.07 4.70 -2.76
C SER A 230 -5.13 4.36 -3.92
N SER A 231 -4.38 3.25 -3.83
CA SER A 231 -3.48 2.82 -4.90
C SER A 231 -4.24 2.45 -6.18
N ASN A 232 -4.02 3.21 -7.25
CA ASN A 232 -4.76 3.09 -8.51
C ASN A 232 -3.86 2.71 -9.68
N ASN A 233 -2.61 3.22 -9.69
CA ASN A 233 -1.62 3.03 -10.75
C ASN A 233 -0.54 2.01 -10.36
N MET A 234 -0.70 1.35 -9.21
CA MET A 234 0.16 0.29 -8.74
C MET A 234 -0.58 -0.72 -7.86
N SER A 235 -0.01 -1.91 -7.77
CA SER A 235 -0.45 -2.97 -6.86
C SER A 235 0.72 -3.45 -6.00
N PRO A 236 0.50 -3.81 -4.73
CA PRO A 236 1.55 -4.40 -3.91
C PRO A 236 2.10 -5.69 -4.53
N GLU A 237 3.41 -5.89 -4.48
CA GLU A 237 4.09 -7.11 -4.98
C GLU A 237 3.96 -8.27 -3.97
N ILE A 238 2.76 -8.84 -3.84
CA ILE A 238 2.45 -9.88 -2.83
C ILE A 238 3.38 -11.09 -2.93
N GLU A 239 3.71 -11.56 -4.14
CA GLU A 239 4.60 -12.73 -4.33
C GLU A 239 5.99 -12.50 -3.73
N LYS A 240 6.52 -11.28 -3.88
CA LYS A 240 7.82 -10.91 -3.32
C LYS A 240 7.78 -10.90 -1.79
N LEU A 241 6.72 -10.32 -1.21
CA LEU A 241 6.51 -10.29 0.25
C LEU A 241 6.37 -11.70 0.84
N VAL A 242 5.64 -12.58 0.15
CA VAL A 242 5.51 -14.00 0.51
C VAL A 242 6.88 -14.69 0.46
N GLY A 243 7.68 -14.44 -0.58
CA GLY A 243 9.04 -14.95 -0.72
C GLY A 243 9.99 -14.49 0.38
N GLU A 244 9.90 -13.25 0.85
CA GLU A 244 10.73 -12.72 1.94
C GLU A 244 10.44 -13.42 3.28
N LYS A 245 9.17 -13.77 3.54
CA LYS A 245 8.78 -14.52 4.75
C LYS A 245 9.37 -15.94 4.76
N ARG A 246 9.69 -16.53 3.60
CA ARG A 246 10.39 -17.83 3.49
C ARG A 246 11.82 -17.77 4.04
N CYS A 247 12.57 -16.71 3.73
CA CYS A 247 13.99 -16.57 4.11
C CYS A 247 14.19 -16.44 5.64
N GLN A 248 13.19 -15.95 6.36
CA GLN A 248 13.26 -15.84 7.83
C GLN A 248 13.03 -17.19 8.55
N ILE A 249 12.29 -18.13 7.94
CA ILE A 249 12.04 -19.45 8.54
C ILE A 249 13.28 -20.36 8.43
N SER A 250 14.07 -20.24 7.35
CA SER A 250 15.31 -21.03 7.18
C SER A 250 16.47 -20.57 8.06
N SER A 251 16.36 -19.40 8.71
CA SER A 251 17.46 -18.78 9.48
C SER A 251 17.42 -19.11 10.98
N LYS A 252 16.45 -19.90 11.46
CA LYS A 252 16.37 -20.35 12.86
C LYS A 252 16.61 -21.85 12.99
N LYS A 253 17.89 -22.23 13.12
CA LYS A 253 18.45 -23.19 14.09
C LYS A 253 19.77 -23.75 13.57
N ASN A 254 20.87 -23.35 14.22
CA ASN A 254 22.07 -24.16 14.44
C ASN A 254 22.86 -23.48 15.57
N TYR A 255 22.41 -23.68 16.81
CA TYR A 255 23.22 -23.73 18.03
C TYR A 255 22.48 -24.59 19.04
#